data_AF-A0A914SX07-F1
#
_entry.id   AF-A0A914SX07-F1
#
_cell.length_a   1.000
_cell.length_b   1.000
_cell.length_c   1.000
_cell.angle_alpha   90.00
_cell.angle_beta   90.00
_cell.angle_gamma   90.00
#
_symmetry.space_group_name_H-M   'P 1'
#
loop_
_entity.id
_entity.type
_entity.pdbx_description
1 polymer ?
#
loop_
_entity_poly.entity_id
_entity_poly.type
_entity_poly.pdbx_seq_one_letter_code
_entity_poly.pdbx_strand_id
1 'polypeptide(L)'
;MFRNLWTKLFGGQMDSQRLAIADKEHNANVVFAIPKGPAGDAPRERQGNADEPKNLAILLDKQLTSLLNSVNVINVINVDNEKSFNILGTTADIEAESPSLQPLYYVTKWVDYSDKYGLGYQLNDKSVGVTFNDASCLLIDRELKNITYTESNGVRKYFTSKTVPAYMDKKWTLLKYFIEYMEEQLLQAANHKSGPGSDLCCPPILNSWFRSKIAIVLALSNGTFQLNFFDERLKIILCPKVQACTLIGEDGLSHTYSFESLARHGCSKNLFSRLCYAKATLERLISSLDNDKK
;
A
#
# COMPACT_ATOMS: atom_id res chain seq x y z
N MET A 1 28.58 -2.96 11.52
CA MET A 1 28.86 -3.90 10.40
C MET A 1 28.17 -3.48 9.11
N PHE A 2 26.88 -3.13 9.14
CA PHE A 2 26.09 -2.78 7.95
C PHE A 2 26.56 -1.53 7.19
N ARG A 3 26.82 -0.40 7.84
CA ARG A 3 27.34 0.82 7.16
C ARG A 3 28.54 0.57 6.22
N ASN A 4 29.44 -0.35 6.60
CA ASN A 4 30.59 -0.72 5.77
C ASN A 4 30.18 -1.56 4.54
N LEU A 5 29.13 -2.38 4.66
CA LEU A 5 28.56 -3.15 3.55
C LEU A 5 27.83 -2.24 2.56
N TRP A 6 27.15 -1.18 3.04
CA TRP A 6 26.54 -0.17 2.16
C TRP A 6 27.56 0.52 1.26
N THR A 7 28.60 1.11 1.86
CA THR A 7 29.63 1.82 1.10
C THR A 7 30.27 0.89 0.07
N LYS A 8 30.46 -0.39 0.41
CA LYS A 8 31.01 -1.40 -0.49
C LYS A 8 30.08 -1.76 -1.65
N LEU A 9 28.76 -1.83 -1.43
CA LEU A 9 27.79 -2.27 -2.44
C LEU A 9 27.20 -1.15 -3.30
N PHE A 10 27.08 0.06 -2.74
CA PHE A 10 26.35 1.18 -3.35
C PHE A 10 27.19 2.44 -3.52
N GLY A 11 28.35 2.54 -2.88
CA GLY A 11 29.19 3.75 -2.88
C GLY A 11 28.59 4.91 -2.07
N GLY A 12 29.45 5.75 -1.49
CA GLY A 12 29.06 6.92 -0.71
C GLY A 12 28.53 6.62 0.71
N GLN A 13 28.30 7.68 1.49
CA GLN A 13 27.70 7.59 2.82
C GLN A 13 26.17 7.49 2.70
N MET A 14 25.56 6.66 3.55
CA MET A 14 24.11 6.51 3.60
C MET A 14 23.48 7.78 4.15
N ASP A 15 22.68 8.47 3.35
CA ASP A 15 21.96 9.68 3.74
C ASP A 15 20.67 9.28 4.50
N SER A 16 20.79 9.11 5.81
CA SER A 16 19.66 8.76 6.68
C SER A 16 18.61 9.87 6.79
N GLN A 17 18.91 11.10 6.35
CA GLN A 17 17.98 12.23 6.39
C GLN A 17 17.06 12.26 5.17
N ARG A 18 17.45 11.69 4.03
CA ARG A 18 16.64 11.62 2.81
C ARG A 18 15.59 10.50 2.77
N LEU A 19 15.68 9.54 3.68
CA LEU A 19 14.77 8.39 3.76
C LEU A 19 13.39 8.73 4.34
N ALA A 20 13.16 9.97 4.78
CA ALA A 20 11.95 10.36 5.50
C ALA A 20 11.00 11.20 4.63
N ILE A 21 10.07 10.55 3.94
CA ILE A 21 8.68 11.04 3.89
C ILE A 21 7.85 9.89 4.47
N ALA A 22 7.96 9.69 5.77
CA ALA A 22 7.22 8.66 6.48
C ALA A 22 6.75 9.28 7.79
N ASP A 23 5.44 9.52 7.89
CA ASP A 23 4.66 9.92 9.09
C ASP A 23 5.40 10.85 10.09
N LYS A 24 6.19 11.80 9.58
CA LYS A 24 6.91 12.83 10.35
C LYS A 24 6.62 14.21 9.77
N GLU A 25 5.37 14.66 9.84
CA GLU A 25 5.05 16.06 9.54
C GLU A 25 4.28 16.69 10.70
N HIS A 26 5.03 17.33 11.59
CA HIS A 26 4.56 18.44 12.41
C HIS A 26 5.66 19.51 12.53
N ASN A 27 6.26 19.90 11.40
CA ASN A 27 7.00 21.15 11.37
C ASN A 27 6.86 21.84 10.02
N ALA A 28 6.17 22.98 10.08
CA ALA A 28 6.09 23.94 8.99
C ALA A 28 7.51 24.41 8.59
N ASN A 29 7.67 24.69 7.30
CA ASN A 29 8.86 25.20 6.59
C ASN A 29 9.86 24.16 6.05
N VAL A 30 9.49 23.48 4.97
CA VAL A 30 10.47 23.09 3.95
C VAL A 30 9.91 23.38 2.56
N VAL A 31 10.61 24.28 1.86
CA VAL A 31 10.30 24.79 0.52
C VAL A 31 10.51 23.68 -0.53
N PHE A 32 9.57 23.57 -1.47
CA PHE A 32 9.65 22.70 -2.64
C PHE A 32 10.89 23.02 -3.49
N ALA A 33 11.71 22.01 -3.78
CA ALA A 33 12.62 22.05 -4.91
C ALA A 33 12.30 20.88 -5.85
N ILE A 34 11.70 21.21 -6.99
CA ILE A 34 11.54 20.31 -8.14
C ILE A 34 12.82 20.45 -8.98
N PRO A 35 13.66 19.42 -9.15
CA PRO A 35 14.69 19.45 -10.19
C PRO A 35 14.04 19.16 -11.54
N LYS A 36 14.21 20.10 -12.49
CA LYS A 36 13.93 19.88 -13.91
C LYS A 36 14.89 18.79 -14.42
N GLY A 37 14.35 17.66 -14.86
CA GLY A 37 15.09 16.71 -15.71
C GLY A 37 15.32 17.30 -17.10
N PRO A 38 16.42 16.96 -17.78
CA PRO A 38 16.72 17.46 -19.12
C PRO A 38 15.77 16.85 -20.17
N ALA A 39 15.54 17.62 -21.24
CA ALA A 39 14.73 17.26 -22.40
C ALA A 39 15.42 16.25 -23.34
N GLY A 40 14.63 15.39 -24.00
CA GLY A 40 15.04 14.41 -25.05
C GLY A 40 15.61 13.12 -24.45
N ASP A 41 15.18 11.88 -24.75
CA ASP A 41 14.62 11.29 -25.97
C ASP A 41 13.71 10.08 -25.64
N ALA A 42 12.81 9.69 -26.54
CA ALA A 42 12.07 8.42 -26.54
C ALA A 42 12.73 7.40 -27.51
N PRO A 43 12.29 6.12 -27.65
CA PRO A 43 11.82 5.11 -26.69
C PRO A 43 12.66 3.81 -26.79
N ARG A 44 12.42 2.79 -25.93
CA ARG A 44 12.82 1.39 -26.23
C ARG A 44 11.74 0.40 -25.79
N GLU A 45 10.99 -0.11 -26.78
CA GLU A 45 10.18 -1.32 -26.67
C GLU A 45 11.08 -2.55 -26.42
N ARG A 46 10.59 -3.51 -25.64
CA ARG A 46 11.12 -4.88 -25.62
C ARG A 46 9.98 -5.89 -25.65
N GLN A 47 9.90 -6.62 -26.75
CA GLN A 47 9.20 -7.89 -26.85
C GLN A 47 9.89 -8.94 -25.95
N GLY A 48 9.15 -9.44 -24.97
CA GLY A 48 9.49 -10.63 -24.19
C GLY A 48 8.38 -11.66 -24.37
N ASN A 49 8.76 -12.91 -24.65
CA ASN A 49 7.87 -14.03 -24.94
C ASN A 49 6.75 -14.14 -23.88
N ALA A 50 5.51 -14.11 -24.37
CA ALA A 50 4.30 -14.27 -23.59
C ALA A 50 4.01 -15.76 -23.45
N ASP A 51 4.07 -16.26 -22.23
CA ASP A 51 2.99 -17.02 -21.60
C ASP A 51 3.38 -17.20 -20.12
N GLU A 52 2.41 -16.99 -19.22
CA GLU A 52 2.46 -17.03 -17.73
C GLU A 52 2.52 -15.74 -16.84
N PRO A 53 2.90 -14.53 -17.28
CA PRO A 53 2.78 -13.31 -16.44
C PRO A 53 1.39 -12.66 -16.42
N LYS A 54 0.52 -13.00 -17.38
CA LYS A 54 -0.75 -12.29 -17.62
C LYS A 54 -1.77 -12.49 -16.49
N ASN A 55 -1.74 -13.62 -15.79
CA ASN A 55 -2.81 -14.01 -14.87
C ASN A 55 -2.88 -13.18 -13.57
N LEU A 56 -1.75 -12.75 -13.01
CA LEU A 56 -1.73 -11.98 -11.76
C LEU A 56 -2.14 -10.52 -11.95
N ALA A 57 -1.68 -9.88 -13.05
CA ALA A 57 -2.12 -8.54 -13.43
C ALA A 57 -3.62 -8.53 -13.77
N ILE A 58 -4.11 -9.53 -14.52
CA ILE A 58 -5.54 -9.72 -14.81
C ILE A 58 -6.35 -9.95 -13.52
N LEU A 59 -5.82 -10.71 -12.56
CA LEU A 59 -6.51 -10.96 -11.30
C LEU A 59 -6.65 -9.70 -10.45
N LEU A 60 -5.58 -8.90 -10.34
CA LEU A 60 -5.63 -7.62 -9.64
C LEU A 60 -6.64 -6.68 -10.34
N ASP A 61 -6.58 -6.58 -11.66
CA ASP A 61 -7.48 -5.76 -12.46
C ASP A 61 -8.96 -6.14 -12.25
N LYS A 62 -9.28 -7.44 -12.24
CA LYS A 62 -10.62 -7.92 -11.90
C LYS A 62 -11.03 -7.57 -10.47
N GLN A 63 -10.12 -7.67 -9.51
CA GLN A 63 -10.39 -7.32 -8.10
C GLN A 63 -10.61 -5.81 -7.92
N LEU A 64 -9.82 -4.97 -8.57
CA LEU A 64 -9.96 -3.52 -8.55
C LEU A 64 -11.24 -3.08 -9.27
N THR A 65 -11.59 -3.70 -10.40
CA THR A 65 -12.85 -3.45 -11.11
C THR A 65 -14.06 -3.86 -10.27
N SER A 66 -14.00 -5.03 -9.63
CA SER A 66 -15.04 -5.45 -8.68
C SER A 66 -15.18 -4.47 -7.53
N LEU A 67 -14.05 -3.96 -7.00
CA LEU A 67 -14.05 -2.96 -5.94
C LEU A 67 -14.71 -1.66 -6.39
N LEU A 68 -14.37 -1.19 -7.60
CA LEU A 68 -14.93 0.03 -8.18
C LEU A 68 -16.45 -0.06 -8.31
N ASN A 69 -16.96 -1.20 -8.78
CA ASN A 69 -18.41 -1.44 -8.87
C ASN A 69 -19.09 -1.35 -7.49
N SER A 70 -18.48 -1.93 -6.46
CA SER A 70 -19.03 -1.87 -5.10
C SER A 70 -19.02 -0.46 -4.52
N VAL A 71 -17.94 0.29 -4.71
CA VAL A 71 -17.83 1.68 -4.24
C VAL A 71 -18.78 2.61 -5.01
N ASN A 72 -19.04 2.32 -6.29
CA ASN A 72 -20.02 3.06 -7.09
C ASN A 72 -21.43 2.98 -6.50
N VAL A 73 -21.86 1.82 -6.03
CA VAL A 73 -23.18 1.63 -5.41
C VAL A 73 -23.31 2.52 -4.16
N ILE A 74 -22.27 2.60 -3.32
CA ILE A 74 -22.27 3.46 -2.12
C ILE A 74 -22.38 4.93 -2.50
N ASN A 75 -21.65 5.35 -3.53
CA ASN A 75 -21.62 6.76 -3.91
C ASN A 75 -22.94 7.24 -4.51
N VAL A 76 -23.62 6.42 -5.31
CA VAL A 76 -24.93 6.76 -5.88
C VAL A 76 -25.97 6.98 -4.77
N ILE A 77 -26.04 6.08 -3.78
CA ILE A 77 -27.08 6.11 -2.75
C ILE A 77 -26.90 7.29 -1.75
N ASN A 78 -25.66 7.73 -1.55
CA ASN A 78 -25.37 8.87 -0.67
C ASN A 78 -25.58 10.24 -1.33
N VAL A 79 -25.45 10.36 -2.65
CA VAL A 79 -25.70 11.62 -3.38
C VAL A 79 -27.20 11.95 -3.43
N ASP A 80 -28.05 10.94 -3.61
CA ASP A 80 -29.51 11.15 -3.75
C ASP A 80 -30.21 11.48 -2.42
N ASN A 81 -29.52 11.31 -1.28
CA ASN A 81 -30.08 11.59 0.04
C ASN A 81 -29.34 12.75 0.73
N GLU A 82 -29.73 14.00 0.44
CA GLU A 82 -29.27 15.18 1.18
C GLU A 82 -29.53 15.10 2.71
N LYS A 83 -30.43 14.19 3.15
CA LYS A 83 -30.72 13.88 4.55
C LYS A 83 -29.83 12.77 5.17
N SER A 84 -29.10 11.99 4.37
CA SER A 84 -28.24 10.88 4.86
C SER A 84 -26.88 11.34 5.38
N PHE A 85 -26.51 12.59 5.12
CA PHE A 85 -25.24 13.17 5.59
C PHE A 85 -25.20 13.45 7.11
N ASN A 86 -26.30 13.19 7.83
CA ASN A 86 -26.46 13.46 9.27
C ASN A 86 -26.74 12.20 10.12
N ILE A 87 -26.38 10.99 9.67
CA ILE A 87 -26.57 9.77 10.47
C ILE A 87 -25.24 9.00 10.66
N LEU A 88 -24.19 9.71 11.05
CA LEU A 88 -23.16 9.12 11.91
C LEU A 88 -22.98 10.06 13.11
N GLY A 89 -23.93 9.93 14.04
CA GLY A 89 -23.77 10.34 15.42
C GLY A 89 -23.72 9.06 16.23
N THR A 90 -22.56 8.82 16.87
CA THR A 90 -22.17 7.90 17.96
C THR A 90 -22.89 6.56 18.19
N THR A 91 -24.19 6.43 18.01
CA THR A 91 -24.97 5.19 18.19
C THR A 91 -25.16 4.39 16.91
N ALA A 92 -25.43 5.03 15.76
CA ALA A 92 -25.52 4.35 14.46
C ALA A 92 -24.15 3.80 13.99
N ASP A 93 -23.06 4.49 14.39
CA ASP A 93 -21.67 4.14 14.10
C ASP A 93 -21.29 2.77 14.66
N ILE A 94 -21.79 2.44 15.86
CA ILE A 94 -21.52 1.18 16.55
C ILE A 94 -22.34 0.05 15.95
N GLU A 95 -23.60 0.29 15.61
CA GLU A 95 -24.50 -0.73 15.04
C GLU A 95 -24.14 -1.11 13.60
N ALA A 96 -23.59 -0.16 12.82
CA ALA A 96 -23.14 -0.38 11.45
C ALA A 96 -21.75 -1.03 11.35
N GLU A 97 -20.99 -1.07 12.45
CA GLU A 97 -19.64 -1.61 12.46
C GLU A 97 -19.64 -3.14 12.35
N SER A 98 -18.75 -3.68 11.54
CA SER A 98 -18.56 -5.11 11.31
C SER A 98 -17.09 -5.48 11.56
N PRO A 99 -16.66 -5.61 12.83
CA PRO A 99 -15.26 -5.93 13.17
C PRO A 99 -14.76 -7.24 12.55
N SER A 100 -15.66 -8.19 12.30
CA SER A 100 -15.36 -9.46 11.63
C SER A 100 -14.93 -9.31 10.16
N LEU A 101 -15.17 -8.14 9.54
CA LEU A 101 -14.80 -7.84 8.15
C LEU A 101 -13.47 -7.07 8.04
N GLN A 102 -12.72 -6.92 9.13
CA GLN A 102 -11.44 -6.22 9.10
C GLN A 102 -10.47 -6.87 8.09
N PRO A 103 -9.71 -6.08 7.30
CA PRO A 103 -8.78 -6.62 6.32
C PRO A 103 -7.69 -7.46 6.99
N LEU A 104 -7.45 -8.65 6.43
CA LEU A 104 -6.40 -9.56 6.91
C LEU A 104 -5.01 -8.91 6.82
N TYR A 105 -4.74 -8.21 5.71
CA TYR A 105 -3.49 -7.51 5.47
C TYR A 105 -3.70 -6.05 5.05
N TYR A 106 -2.92 -5.16 5.63
CA TYR A 106 -2.80 -3.75 5.24
C TYR A 106 -1.41 -3.21 5.63
N VAL A 107 -1.00 -2.11 5.01
CA VAL A 107 0.30 -1.47 5.24
C VAL A 107 0.24 -0.60 6.50
N THR A 108 1.14 -0.86 7.44
CA THR A 108 1.27 -0.09 8.69
C THR A 108 2.39 0.95 8.64
N LYS A 109 3.48 0.65 7.94
CA LYS A 109 4.61 1.56 7.72
C LYS A 109 5.04 1.53 6.28
N TRP A 110 5.57 2.63 5.78
CA TRP A 110 6.13 2.73 4.44
C TRP A 110 7.25 3.76 4.40
N VAL A 111 8.18 3.58 3.47
CA VAL A 111 9.35 4.43 3.25
C VAL A 111 9.52 4.58 1.75
N ASP A 112 9.36 5.81 1.26
CA ASP A 112 9.58 6.15 -0.15
C ASP A 112 11.04 6.47 -0.41
N TYR A 113 11.74 5.56 -1.09
CA TYR A 113 13.08 5.79 -1.60
C TYR A 113 13.16 5.45 -3.10
N SER A 114 12.09 5.84 -3.81
CA SER A 114 11.89 5.55 -5.23
C SER A 114 12.79 6.33 -6.18
N ASP A 115 13.42 7.42 -5.73
CA ASP A 115 14.45 8.14 -6.50
C ASP A 115 15.65 7.24 -6.85
N LYS A 116 15.92 6.22 -6.04
CA LYS A 116 17.03 5.28 -6.25
C LYS A 116 16.64 3.82 -6.33
N TYR A 117 15.80 3.33 -5.41
CA TYR A 117 15.64 1.89 -5.20
C TYR A 117 14.20 1.41 -5.26
N GLY A 118 13.26 2.11 -4.63
CA GLY A 118 11.86 1.72 -4.58
C GLY A 118 11.16 2.07 -3.27
N LEU A 119 10.03 1.42 -3.00
CA LEU A 119 9.21 1.64 -1.81
C LEU A 119 9.35 0.47 -0.83
N GLY A 120 9.83 0.74 0.37
CA GLY A 120 9.78 -0.20 1.49
C GLY A 120 8.44 -0.08 2.24
N TYR A 121 7.91 -1.20 2.73
CA TYR A 121 6.65 -1.23 3.48
C TYR A 121 6.64 -2.35 4.53
N GLN A 122 5.88 -2.15 5.61
CA GLN A 122 5.59 -3.15 6.63
C GLN A 122 4.09 -3.41 6.67
N LEU A 123 3.69 -4.68 6.69
CA LEU A 123 2.30 -5.09 6.86
C LEU A 123 1.91 -5.18 8.34
N ASN A 124 0.62 -5.26 8.63
CA ASN A 124 0.07 -5.41 9.98
C ASN A 124 0.49 -6.70 10.70
N ASP A 125 0.87 -7.76 9.97
CA ASP A 125 1.43 -9.00 10.51
C ASP A 125 2.94 -8.91 10.84
N LYS A 126 3.55 -7.73 10.63
CA LYS A 126 4.98 -7.43 10.79
C LYS A 126 5.90 -7.99 9.70
N SER A 127 5.37 -8.62 8.67
CA SER A 127 6.16 -8.89 7.46
C SER A 127 6.58 -7.58 6.79
N VAL A 128 7.74 -7.59 6.15
CA VAL A 128 8.35 -6.41 5.53
C VAL A 128 8.64 -6.69 4.06
N GLY A 129 8.24 -5.78 3.19
CA GLY A 129 8.47 -5.88 1.76
C GLY A 129 9.14 -4.64 1.17
N VAL A 130 9.78 -4.83 0.01
CA VAL A 130 10.31 -3.76 -0.82
C VAL A 130 9.86 -4.01 -2.25
N THR A 131 9.19 -3.02 -2.84
CA THR A 131 8.88 -2.99 -4.27
C THR A 131 9.93 -2.14 -4.95
N PHE A 132 10.76 -2.76 -5.77
CA PHE A 132 11.88 -2.10 -6.44
C PHE A 132 11.42 -1.39 -7.73
N ASN A 133 12.21 -0.42 -8.18
CA ASN A 133 11.97 0.31 -9.42
C ASN A 133 11.98 -0.58 -10.68
N ASP A 134 12.56 -1.79 -10.60
CA ASP A 134 12.53 -2.77 -11.68
C ASP A 134 11.26 -3.65 -11.67
N ALA A 135 10.23 -3.24 -10.92
CA ALA A 135 8.94 -3.92 -10.73
C ALA A 135 9.03 -5.30 -10.04
N SER A 136 10.20 -5.69 -9.53
CA SER A 136 10.30 -6.86 -8.65
C SER A 136 9.95 -6.51 -7.20
N CYS A 137 9.54 -7.51 -6.42
CA CYS A 137 9.22 -7.35 -5.01
C CYS A 137 9.97 -8.39 -4.17
N LEU A 138 10.52 -7.98 -3.04
CA LEU A 138 11.10 -8.87 -2.04
C LEU A 138 10.34 -8.71 -0.73
N LEU A 139 9.80 -9.80 -0.20
CA LEU A 139 9.02 -9.86 1.04
C LEU A 139 9.71 -10.82 2.03
N ILE A 140 9.82 -10.44 3.29
CA ILE A 140 10.29 -11.29 4.38
C ILE A 140 9.22 -11.40 5.47
N ASP A 141 9.08 -12.59 6.04
CA ASP A 141 8.16 -12.85 7.16
C ASP A 141 8.56 -12.10 8.44
N ARG A 142 7.65 -12.13 9.42
CA ARG A 142 7.82 -11.45 10.72
C ARG A 142 8.98 -12.02 11.55
N GLU A 143 9.35 -13.29 11.35
CA GLU A 143 10.50 -13.93 12.01
C GLU A 143 11.85 -13.62 11.34
N LEU A 144 11.86 -12.87 10.23
CA LEU A 144 13.05 -12.57 9.43
C LEU A 144 13.78 -13.83 8.92
N LYS A 145 13.01 -14.87 8.59
CA LYS A 145 13.48 -16.19 8.16
C LYS A 145 13.14 -16.49 6.73
N ASN A 146 11.87 -16.42 6.36
CA ASN A 146 11.40 -16.84 5.04
C ASN A 146 11.26 -15.63 4.12
N ILE A 147 11.85 -15.74 2.93
CA ILE A 147 11.89 -14.68 1.93
C ILE A 147 11.15 -15.14 0.68
N THR A 148 10.21 -14.33 0.21
CA THR A 148 9.55 -14.49 -1.09
C THR A 148 10.02 -13.38 -2.01
N TYR A 149 10.63 -13.75 -3.13
CA TYR A 149 11.00 -12.84 -4.21
C TYR A 149 10.04 -13.02 -5.38
N THR A 150 9.39 -11.95 -5.81
CA THR A 150 8.53 -11.93 -6.99
C THR A 150 9.21 -11.10 -8.06
N GLU A 151 9.49 -11.70 -9.22
CA GLU A 151 10.04 -11.00 -10.37
C GLU A 151 8.99 -10.13 -11.06
N SER A 152 9.41 -9.22 -11.93
CA SER A 152 8.50 -8.33 -12.68
C SER A 152 7.53 -9.08 -13.59
N ASN A 153 7.85 -10.31 -13.97
CA ASN A 153 6.98 -11.22 -14.72
C ASN A 153 6.02 -12.02 -13.80
N GLY A 154 6.02 -11.77 -12.49
CA GLY A 154 5.18 -12.47 -11.52
C GLY A 154 5.73 -13.81 -11.02
N VAL A 155 6.86 -14.30 -11.53
CA VAL A 155 7.48 -15.55 -11.08
C VAL A 155 7.97 -15.40 -9.64
N ARG A 156 7.57 -16.35 -8.78
CA ARG A 156 7.95 -16.37 -7.37
C ARG A 156 9.10 -17.33 -7.10
N LYS A 157 10.07 -16.87 -6.32
CA LYS A 157 11.20 -17.64 -5.80
C LYS A 157 11.21 -17.54 -4.28
N TYR A 158 11.59 -18.63 -3.63
CA TYR A 158 11.58 -18.73 -2.17
C TYR A 158 12.99 -18.98 -1.66
N PHE A 159 13.37 -18.23 -0.63
CA PHE A 159 14.67 -18.35 0.03
C PHE A 159 14.48 -18.33 1.54
N THR A 160 15.53 -18.69 2.26
CA THR A 160 15.66 -18.33 3.67
C THR A 160 16.69 -17.23 3.81
N SER A 161 16.66 -16.48 4.92
CA SER A 161 17.66 -15.45 5.21
C SER A 161 19.11 -15.97 5.25
N LYS A 162 19.29 -17.29 5.38
CA LYS A 162 20.58 -18.00 5.32
C LYS A 162 20.95 -18.53 3.94
N THR A 163 19.99 -18.65 3.03
CA THR A 163 20.15 -19.27 1.70
C THR A 163 19.89 -18.29 0.56
N VAL A 164 20.00 -16.98 0.82
CA VAL A 164 19.89 -15.95 -0.21
C VAL A 164 21.05 -16.11 -1.21
N PRO A 165 20.76 -16.25 -2.52
CA PRO A 165 21.81 -16.42 -3.52
C PRO A 165 22.58 -15.12 -3.77
N ALA A 166 23.86 -15.22 -4.12
CA ALA A 166 24.76 -14.07 -4.24
C ALA A 166 24.27 -12.98 -5.21
N TYR A 167 23.55 -13.35 -6.27
CA TYR A 167 22.99 -12.37 -7.22
C TYR A 167 21.92 -11.46 -6.59
N MET A 168 21.35 -11.84 -5.44
CA MET A 168 20.36 -11.06 -4.69
C MET A 168 20.99 -10.18 -3.59
N ASP A 169 22.30 -10.21 -3.38
CA ASP A 169 22.96 -9.53 -2.25
C ASP A 169 22.60 -8.04 -2.14
N LYS A 170 22.46 -7.35 -3.28
CA LYS A 170 22.07 -5.93 -3.32
C LYS A 170 20.64 -5.73 -2.80
N LYS A 171 19.66 -6.46 -3.36
CA LYS A 171 18.25 -6.37 -2.96
C LYS A 171 18.04 -6.83 -1.51
N TRP A 172 18.75 -7.88 -1.10
CA TRP A 172 18.73 -8.37 0.28
C TRP A 172 19.31 -7.36 1.27
N THR A 173 20.41 -6.70 0.90
CA THR A 173 20.99 -5.64 1.72
C THR A 173 20.03 -4.46 1.85
N LEU A 174 19.42 -4.00 0.75
CA LEU A 174 18.42 -2.92 0.78
C LEU A 174 17.23 -3.26 1.67
N LEU A 175 16.70 -4.49 1.59
CA LEU A 175 15.61 -4.93 2.46
C LEU A 175 15.98 -4.81 3.95
N LYS A 176 17.19 -5.25 4.34
CA LYS A 176 17.68 -5.10 5.72
C LYS A 176 17.74 -3.64 6.16
N TYR A 177 18.13 -2.74 5.27
CA TYR A 177 18.10 -1.30 5.54
C TYR A 177 16.69 -0.74 5.76
N PHE A 178 15.74 -1.13 4.93
CA PHE A 178 14.34 -0.72 5.12
C PHE A 178 13.79 -1.23 6.46
N ILE A 179 14.13 -2.47 6.85
CA ILE A 179 13.73 -3.05 8.15
C ILE A 179 14.30 -2.21 9.31
N GLU A 180 15.63 -2.06 9.37
CA GLU A 180 16.31 -1.30 10.43
C GLU A 180 15.75 0.13 10.52
N TYR A 181 15.57 0.79 9.37
CA TYR A 181 15.02 2.15 9.34
C TYR A 181 13.58 2.22 9.87
N MET A 182 12.70 1.32 9.43
CA MET A 182 11.29 1.30 9.87
C MET A 182 11.15 0.96 11.36
N GLU A 183 12.05 0.14 11.91
CA GLU A 183 12.10 -0.17 13.34
C GLU A 183 12.58 1.03 14.17
N GLU A 184 13.64 1.70 13.74
CA GLU A 184 14.24 2.81 14.50
C GLU A 184 13.47 4.13 14.38
N GLN A 185 12.90 4.44 13.20
CA GLN A 185 12.49 5.80 12.87
C GLN A 185 10.98 6.03 12.83
N LEU A 186 10.18 4.97 12.75
CA LEU A 186 8.72 5.09 12.57
C LEU A 186 7.98 4.60 13.79
N LEU A 187 7.06 5.44 14.28
CA LEU A 187 6.15 5.08 15.36
C LEU A 187 5.40 3.80 15.01
N GLN A 188 5.29 2.91 15.98
CA GLN A 188 4.45 1.74 15.85
C GLN A 188 2.99 2.22 15.93
N ALA A 189 2.24 2.10 14.84
CA ALA A 189 0.78 2.20 14.91
C ALA A 189 0.30 1.21 16.00
N ALA A 190 -0.59 1.68 16.88
CA ALA A 190 -1.03 1.00 18.10
C ALA A 190 -1.20 -0.51 17.90
N ASN A 191 -0.82 -1.31 18.90
CA ASN A 191 -0.74 -2.78 18.90
C ASN A 191 -1.86 -3.48 18.10
N HIS A 192 -1.70 -3.53 16.79
CA HIS A 192 -2.59 -4.26 15.91
C HIS A 192 -2.34 -5.73 16.16
N LYS A 193 -3.27 -6.38 16.86
CA LYS A 193 -3.26 -7.82 16.98
C LYS A 193 -3.45 -8.36 15.56
N SER A 194 -2.47 -9.13 15.09
CA SER A 194 -2.62 -9.92 13.88
C SER A 194 -3.92 -10.73 14.00
N GLY A 195 -4.85 -10.51 13.08
CA GLY A 195 -6.14 -11.18 13.10
C GLY A 195 -5.97 -12.70 13.01
N PRO A 196 -6.90 -13.48 13.60
CA PRO A 196 -6.88 -14.93 13.45
C PRO A 196 -6.88 -15.32 11.96
N GLY A 197 -5.87 -16.08 11.53
CA GLY A 197 -5.73 -16.56 10.15
C GLY A 197 -4.61 -15.91 9.32
N SER A 198 -3.92 -14.89 9.83
CA SER A 198 -2.75 -14.28 9.17
C SER A 198 -1.54 -15.22 9.08
N ASP A 199 -1.40 -16.15 10.03
CA ASP A 199 -0.29 -17.12 10.05
C ASP A 199 -0.44 -18.24 9.00
N LEU A 200 -1.61 -18.40 8.38
CA LEU A 200 -1.91 -19.50 7.44
C LEU A 200 -1.83 -19.08 5.97
N CYS A 201 -1.68 -17.80 5.68
CA CYS A 201 -1.70 -17.26 4.33
C CYS A 201 -0.36 -16.62 3.96
N CYS A 202 0.03 -16.71 2.69
CA CYS A 202 1.17 -15.96 2.18
C CYS A 202 0.80 -14.47 2.15
N PRO A 203 1.56 -13.59 2.84
CA PRO A 203 1.21 -12.17 2.86
C PRO A 203 1.26 -11.58 1.44
N PRO A 204 0.35 -10.66 1.09
CA PRO A 204 0.33 -10.06 -0.23
C PRO A 204 1.55 -9.15 -0.44
N ILE A 205 1.95 -9.00 -1.69
CA ILE A 205 2.95 -8.00 -2.06
C ILE A 205 2.28 -6.68 -2.45
N LEU A 206 3.02 -5.58 -2.39
CA LEU A 206 2.57 -4.30 -2.93
C LEU A 206 2.78 -4.30 -4.45
N ASN A 207 1.69 -4.30 -5.22
CA ASN A 207 1.75 -4.36 -6.68
C ASN A 207 1.93 -2.98 -7.31
N SER A 208 1.23 -1.98 -6.78
CA SER A 208 1.27 -0.62 -7.31
C SER A 208 1.09 0.38 -6.18
N TRP A 209 1.72 1.53 -6.34
CA TRP A 209 1.60 2.65 -5.41
C TRP A 209 1.90 3.95 -6.14
N PHE A 210 1.36 5.04 -5.64
CA PHE A 210 1.78 6.38 -6.04
C PHE A 210 1.45 7.36 -4.92
N ARG A 211 2.11 8.51 -4.99
CA ARG A 211 1.92 9.61 -4.05
C ARG A 211 1.29 10.81 -4.74
N SER A 212 0.28 11.37 -4.11
CA SER A 212 -0.32 12.66 -4.47
C SER A 212 0.10 13.73 -3.47
N LYS A 213 -0.45 14.95 -3.60
CA LYS A 213 -0.25 16.01 -2.60
C LYS A 213 -0.96 15.75 -1.27
N ILE A 214 -2.01 14.92 -1.27
CA ILE A 214 -2.91 14.77 -0.11
C ILE A 214 -2.89 13.36 0.49
N ALA A 215 -2.44 12.36 -0.27
CA ALA A 215 -2.40 10.98 0.19
C ALA A 215 -1.35 10.15 -0.58
N ILE A 216 -0.86 9.10 0.06
CA ILE A 216 -0.23 7.96 -0.62
C ILE A 216 -1.27 6.86 -0.83
N VAL A 217 -1.19 6.20 -1.98
CA VAL A 217 -2.08 5.10 -2.36
C VAL A 217 -1.26 3.84 -2.57
N LEU A 218 -1.77 2.73 -2.03
CA LEU A 218 -1.09 1.46 -1.90
C LEU A 218 -2.07 0.35 -2.33
N ALA A 219 -1.73 -0.36 -3.41
CA ALA A 219 -2.54 -1.46 -3.95
C ALA A 219 -1.81 -2.80 -3.76
N LEU A 220 -2.36 -3.65 -2.90
CA LEU A 220 -1.80 -4.97 -2.59
C LEU A 220 -2.28 -6.03 -3.60
N SER A 221 -1.49 -7.09 -3.77
CA SER A 221 -1.74 -8.18 -4.73
C SER A 221 -2.99 -9.01 -4.44
N ASN A 222 -3.60 -8.85 -3.28
CA ASN A 222 -4.86 -9.50 -2.89
C ASN A 222 -6.10 -8.63 -3.20
N GLY A 223 -5.90 -7.46 -3.80
CA GLY A 223 -6.94 -6.50 -4.15
C GLY A 223 -7.21 -5.46 -3.06
N THR A 224 -6.58 -5.54 -1.88
CA THR A 224 -6.69 -4.50 -0.86
C THR A 224 -6.15 -3.19 -1.40
N PHE A 225 -6.97 -2.14 -1.34
CA PHE A 225 -6.64 -0.81 -1.82
C PHE A 225 -6.66 0.17 -0.65
N GLN A 226 -5.50 0.73 -0.32
CA GLN A 226 -5.30 1.55 0.86
C GLN A 226 -4.88 2.97 0.48
N LEU A 227 -5.48 3.95 1.14
CA LEU A 227 -5.14 5.36 1.05
C LEU A 227 -4.78 5.87 2.44
N ASN A 228 -3.59 6.48 2.57
CA ASN A 228 -3.18 7.16 3.79
C ASN A 228 -3.15 8.66 3.52
N PHE A 229 -4.07 9.42 4.13
CA PHE A 229 -4.17 10.87 4.00
C PHE A 229 -3.18 11.57 4.94
N PHE A 230 -2.54 12.64 4.47
CA PHE A 230 -1.47 13.32 5.21
C PHE A 230 -1.96 14.36 6.24
N ASP A 231 -3.17 14.90 6.05
CA ASP A 231 -3.72 16.00 6.84
C ASP A 231 -4.23 15.57 8.24
N GLU A 232 -5.07 14.54 8.30
CA GLU A 232 -5.80 14.10 9.49
C GLU A 232 -5.33 12.71 9.98
N ARG A 233 -4.18 12.22 9.48
CA ARG A 233 -3.63 10.86 9.74
C ARG A 233 -4.60 9.70 9.49
N LEU A 234 -5.72 9.97 8.81
CA LEU A 234 -6.73 8.98 8.50
C LEU A 234 -6.25 8.05 7.39
N LYS A 235 -6.56 6.76 7.56
CA LYS A 235 -6.31 5.73 6.56
C LYS A 235 -7.64 5.11 6.17
N ILE A 236 -7.84 4.93 4.86
CA ILE A 236 -8.97 4.19 4.30
C ILE A 236 -8.43 2.93 3.65
N ILE A 237 -8.96 1.78 4.05
CA ILE A 237 -8.60 0.49 3.49
C ILE A 237 -9.87 -0.12 2.90
N LEU A 238 -9.87 -0.31 1.59
CA LEU A 238 -10.97 -0.92 0.84
C LEU A 238 -10.59 -2.36 0.49
N CYS A 239 -11.44 -3.32 0.85
CA CYS A 239 -11.18 -4.74 0.61
C CYS A 239 -12.29 -5.36 -0.26
N PRO A 240 -11.99 -5.76 -1.51
CA PRO A 240 -13.00 -6.33 -2.41
C PRO A 240 -13.49 -7.71 -1.95
N LYS A 241 -12.66 -8.51 -1.29
CA LYS A 241 -13.04 -9.89 -0.91
C LYS A 241 -14.15 -9.92 0.15
N VAL A 242 -14.08 -9.02 1.12
CA VAL A 242 -15.06 -8.91 2.23
C VAL A 242 -16.04 -7.76 2.01
N GLN A 243 -15.94 -7.05 0.89
CA GLN A 243 -16.85 -5.97 0.50
C GLN A 243 -17.02 -4.93 1.61
N ALA A 244 -15.89 -4.46 2.15
CA ALA A 244 -15.87 -3.57 3.30
C ALA A 244 -14.82 -2.45 3.17
N CYS A 245 -15.07 -1.38 3.91
CA CYS A 245 -14.18 -0.25 4.14
C CYS A 245 -13.76 -0.21 5.60
N THR A 246 -12.46 -0.16 5.87
CA THR A 246 -11.90 0.07 7.21
C THR A 246 -11.28 1.44 7.29
N LEU A 247 -11.61 2.18 8.34
CA LEU A 247 -11.03 3.47 8.69
C LEU A 247 -10.06 3.27 9.85
N ILE A 248 -8.89 3.89 9.76
CA ILE A 248 -7.96 3.96 10.89
C ILE A 248 -7.67 5.43 11.16
N GLY A 249 -8.11 5.90 12.33
CA GLY A 249 -7.93 7.27 12.78
C GLY A 249 -6.53 7.55 13.36
N GLU A 250 -6.34 8.76 13.86
CA GLU A 250 -5.12 9.16 14.58
C GLU A 250 -4.94 8.40 15.89
N ASP A 251 -6.03 7.99 16.54
CA ASP A 251 -6.05 7.15 17.74
C ASP A 251 -5.57 5.71 17.47
N GLY A 252 -5.41 5.32 16.21
CA GLY A 252 -5.05 3.97 15.79
C GLY A 252 -6.19 2.96 15.93
N LEU A 253 -7.39 3.39 16.30
CA LEU A 253 -8.57 2.54 16.33
C LEU A 253 -9.05 2.29 14.91
N SER A 254 -9.45 1.05 14.64
CA SER A 254 -9.95 0.63 13.34
C SER A 254 -11.45 0.42 13.39
N HIS A 255 -12.19 1.15 12.56
CA HIS A 255 -13.64 0.95 12.38
C HIS A 255 -13.92 0.37 11.00
N THR A 256 -14.64 -0.74 10.94
CA THR A 256 -14.92 -1.44 9.66
C THR A 256 -16.39 -1.43 9.33
N TYR A 257 -16.75 -1.01 8.12
CA TYR A 257 -18.13 -0.95 7.63
C TYR A 257 -18.26 -1.76 6.35
N SER A 258 -19.27 -2.63 6.27
CA SER A 258 -19.59 -3.27 4.99
C SER A 258 -20.11 -2.22 4.00
N PHE A 259 -19.85 -2.43 2.71
CA PHE A 259 -20.39 -1.58 1.65
C PHE A 259 -21.91 -1.57 1.65
N GLU A 260 -22.54 -2.70 1.99
CA GLU A 260 -23.98 -2.82 2.16
C GLU A 260 -24.50 -1.92 3.30
N SER A 261 -23.82 -1.89 4.44
CA SER A 261 -24.21 -1.05 5.56
C SER A 261 -24.07 0.44 5.23
N LEU A 262 -22.96 0.82 4.58
CA LEU A 262 -22.75 2.20 4.10
C LEU A 262 -23.79 2.63 3.06
N ALA A 263 -24.21 1.71 2.19
CA ALA A 263 -25.29 1.96 1.23
C ALA A 263 -26.66 2.12 1.92
N ARG A 264 -26.95 1.29 2.94
CA ARG A 264 -28.25 1.30 3.62
C ARG A 264 -28.43 2.47 4.58
N HIS A 265 -27.39 2.80 5.35
CA HIS A 265 -27.47 3.76 6.45
C HIS A 265 -26.82 5.11 6.11
N GLY A 266 -26.10 5.18 4.99
CA GLY A 266 -25.34 6.35 4.58
C GLY A 266 -24.02 6.50 5.32
N CYS A 267 -23.34 7.63 5.10
CA CYS A 267 -22.16 7.96 5.88
C CYS A 267 -21.92 9.47 6.08
N SER A 268 -20.94 9.81 6.92
CA SER A 268 -20.61 11.19 7.26
C SER A 268 -20.02 11.88 6.04
N LYS A 269 -20.20 13.19 5.91
CA LYS A 269 -19.65 13.98 4.79
C LYS A 269 -18.13 13.78 4.63
N ASN A 270 -17.43 13.69 5.76
CA ASN A 270 -15.99 13.48 5.82
C ASN A 270 -15.59 12.11 5.25
N LEU A 271 -16.29 11.04 5.63
CA LEU A 271 -16.07 9.70 5.09
C LEU A 271 -16.45 9.64 3.60
N PHE A 272 -17.61 10.18 3.25
CA PHE A 272 -18.12 10.21 1.88
C PHE A 272 -17.16 10.88 0.90
N SER A 273 -16.65 12.06 1.26
CA SER A 273 -15.66 12.80 0.44
C SER A 273 -14.42 11.95 0.16
N ARG A 274 -13.94 11.21 1.15
CA ARG A 274 -12.77 10.35 1.00
C ARG A 274 -13.06 9.07 0.22
N LEU A 275 -14.26 8.51 0.34
CA LEU A 275 -14.72 7.42 -0.53
C LEU A 275 -14.81 7.87 -2.00
N CYS A 276 -15.28 9.09 -2.24
CA CYS A 276 -15.26 9.70 -3.58
C CYS A 276 -13.83 9.86 -4.11
N TYR A 277 -12.90 10.35 -3.28
CA TYR A 277 -11.50 10.44 -3.65
C TYR A 277 -10.89 9.06 -3.93
N ALA A 278 -11.16 8.06 -3.08
CA ALA A 278 -10.71 6.69 -3.26
C ALA A 278 -11.22 6.09 -4.57
N LYS A 279 -12.50 6.32 -4.91
CA LYS A 279 -13.10 5.92 -6.18
C LYS A 279 -12.38 6.54 -7.39
N ALA A 280 -12.28 7.87 -7.45
CA ALA A 280 -11.64 8.57 -8.57
C ALA A 280 -10.19 8.11 -8.76
N THR A 281 -9.53 7.81 -7.64
CA THR A 281 -8.16 7.33 -7.62
C THR A 281 -8.03 5.88 -8.10
N LEU A 282 -8.99 5.02 -7.75
CA LEU A 282 -9.10 3.66 -8.24
C LEU A 282 -9.39 3.62 -9.75
N GLU A 283 -10.29 4.48 -10.25
CA GLU A 283 -10.57 4.62 -11.69
C GLU A 283 -9.31 4.98 -12.48
N ARG A 284 -8.52 5.94 -11.96
CA ARG A 284 -7.25 6.33 -12.58
C ARG A 284 -6.23 5.20 -12.59
N LEU A 285 -6.16 4.42 -11.51
CA LEU A 285 -5.25 3.26 -11.42
C LEU A 285 -5.63 2.18 -12.43
N ILE A 286 -6.92 1.82 -12.53
CA ILE A 286 -7.42 0.85 -13.51
C ILE A 286 -7.10 1.33 -14.93
N SER A 287 -7.40 2.61 -15.21
CA SER A 287 -7.11 3.21 -16.53
C SER A 287 -5.62 3.17 -16.89
N SER A 288 -4.71 3.38 -15.91
CA SER A 288 -3.27 3.25 -16.18
C SER A 288 -2.86 1.81 -16.48
N LEU A 289 -3.43 0.84 -15.76
CA LEU A 289 -3.13 -0.58 -15.98
C LEU A 289 -3.60 -1.07 -17.35
N ASP A 290 -4.67 -0.50 -17.88
CA ASP A 290 -5.16 -0.83 -19.23
C ASP A 290 -4.31 -0.23 -20.35
N ASN A 291 -3.70 0.93 -20.12
CA ASN A 291 -2.79 1.55 -21.08
C ASN A 291 -1.48 0.77 -21.21
N ASP A 292 -0.98 0.18 -20.12
CA ASP A 292 0.24 -0.66 -20.13
C ASP A 292 0.04 -2.01 -20.86
N LYS A 293 -1.22 -2.40 -21.16
CA LYS A 293 -1.55 -3.62 -21.92
C LYS A 293 -1.58 -3.41 -23.44
N LYS A 294 -1.60 -2.15 -23.92
CA LYS A 294 -1.65 -1.79 -25.34
C LYS A 294 -0.26 -1.59 -25.91
#